data_AF-A0A1R1SH21-F1
#
_entry.id   AF-A0A1R1SH21-F1
#
_cell.length_a   1.000
_cell.length_b   1.000
_cell.length_c   1.000
_cell.angle_alpha   90.00
_cell.angle_beta   90.00
_cell.angle_gamma   90.00
#
_symmetry.space_group_name_H-M   'P 1'
#
loop_
_entity.id
_entity.type
_entity.pdbx_description
1 polymer ?
#
loop_
_entity_poly.entity_id
_entity_poly.type
_entity_poly.pdbx_seq_one_letter_code
_entity_poly.pdbx_strand_id
1 'polypeptide(L)'
;MDLPPVPARVTAMITSGKLPREFTAFFTPAGELNDATYWSDLASAVEAHLVTGAVDAVDETARGALALAGAYACLDSLEDGTDPDQMDEDSDRAMELLREAEAHGVDEDETAELWEYAEHIRSLAAELSDELAKSEAYVAEHGATPRGRLDAKLGQAYELYSAGDRAAALALFREVAEISPWDREFSGCLDRIDIGWCRLLHDAARVEGPDAARAIWREARAHYRAAKFPITMHAWPLVEMLLGQGVPDIIEVIIHEWLEAAKENGRWEVPVTEDEQRVFELALAEIEATAPKG
;
A
#
# COMPACT_ATOMS: atom_id res chain seq x y z
N MET A 1 8.23 -11.87 0.60
CA MET A 1 9.61 -12.41 0.63
C MET A 1 10.43 -11.51 -0.28
N ASP A 2 11.68 -11.20 0.05
CA ASP A 2 12.50 -10.37 -0.83
C ASP A 2 13.15 -11.25 -1.92
N LEU A 3 13.38 -10.68 -3.10
CA LEU A 3 14.12 -11.36 -4.16
C LEU A 3 15.54 -11.69 -3.65
N PRO A 4 16.02 -12.95 -3.81
CA PRO A 4 17.40 -13.29 -3.45
C PRO A 4 18.39 -12.51 -4.33
N PRO A 5 19.67 -12.37 -3.92
CA PRO A 5 20.67 -11.70 -4.73
C PRO A 5 20.93 -12.43 -6.06
N VAL A 6 21.49 -11.72 -7.04
CA VAL A 6 21.92 -12.31 -8.32
C VAL A 6 22.80 -13.55 -8.07
N PRO A 7 22.48 -14.72 -8.68
CA PRO A 7 23.23 -15.95 -8.46
C PRO A 7 24.72 -15.82 -8.83
N ALA A 8 25.59 -16.43 -8.02
CA ALA A 8 27.03 -16.29 -8.15
C ALA A 8 27.55 -16.77 -9.53
N ARG A 9 26.97 -17.81 -10.10
CA ARG A 9 27.32 -18.30 -11.44
C ARG A 9 26.96 -17.32 -12.55
N VAL A 10 25.89 -16.54 -12.39
CA VAL A 10 25.53 -15.45 -13.32
C VAL A 10 26.61 -14.38 -13.27
N THR A 11 26.97 -13.89 -12.08
CA THR A 11 28.06 -12.91 -11.91
C THR A 11 29.40 -13.44 -12.45
N ALA A 12 29.73 -14.71 -12.19
CA ALA A 12 30.95 -15.33 -12.68
C ALA A 12 30.98 -15.44 -14.21
N MET A 13 29.84 -15.76 -14.85
CA MET A 13 29.73 -15.78 -16.30
C MET A 13 29.95 -14.39 -16.89
N ILE A 14 29.30 -13.36 -16.33
CA ILE A 14 29.40 -11.97 -16.81
C ILE A 14 30.86 -11.50 -16.73
N THR A 15 31.49 -11.65 -15.56
CA THR A 15 32.86 -11.19 -15.32
C THR A 15 33.93 -12.00 -16.07
N SER A 16 33.66 -13.26 -16.42
CA SER A 16 34.60 -14.11 -17.16
C SER A 16 34.76 -13.74 -18.65
N GLY A 17 33.91 -12.85 -19.19
CA GLY A 17 33.90 -12.48 -20.60
C GLY A 17 33.43 -13.61 -21.54
N LYS A 18 32.81 -14.66 -20.98
CA LYS A 18 32.26 -15.80 -21.73
C LYS A 18 30.79 -15.63 -22.14
N LEU A 19 30.17 -14.50 -21.82
CA LEU A 19 28.84 -14.15 -22.30
C LEU A 19 28.79 -14.20 -23.83
N PRO A 20 27.72 -14.73 -24.44
CA PRO A 20 27.49 -14.53 -25.86
C PRO A 20 27.44 -13.04 -26.19
N ARG A 21 27.94 -12.68 -27.37
CA ARG A 21 28.16 -11.28 -27.73
C ARG A 21 26.91 -10.44 -27.65
N GLU A 22 25.75 -10.98 -28.04
CA GLU A 22 24.47 -10.28 -27.90
C GLU A 22 24.13 -9.86 -26.46
N PHE A 23 24.63 -10.58 -25.45
CA PHE A 23 24.32 -10.27 -24.05
C PHE A 23 25.31 -9.32 -23.39
N THR A 24 26.49 -9.13 -23.98
CA THR A 24 27.53 -8.26 -23.40
C THR A 24 27.09 -6.79 -23.27
N ALA A 25 26.10 -6.35 -24.04
CA ALA A 25 25.58 -4.98 -24.00
C ALA A 25 24.71 -4.69 -22.77
N PHE A 26 24.14 -5.73 -22.14
CA PHE A 26 23.29 -5.58 -20.95
C PHE A 26 24.08 -5.33 -19.67
N PHE A 27 25.37 -5.65 -19.65
CA PHE A 27 26.16 -5.61 -18.43
C PHE A 27 27.33 -4.65 -18.53
N THR A 28 27.65 -4.01 -17.40
CA THR A 28 28.89 -3.25 -17.24
C THR A 28 30.08 -4.21 -17.13
N PRO A 29 31.31 -3.74 -17.39
CA PRO A 29 32.52 -4.56 -17.18
C PRO A 29 32.71 -5.04 -15.73
N ALA A 30 32.03 -4.41 -14.76
CA ALA A 30 32.06 -4.80 -13.35
C ALA A 30 31.09 -5.96 -13.03
N GLY A 31 30.22 -6.35 -13.96
CA GLY A 31 29.26 -7.43 -13.77
C GLY A 31 27.87 -6.98 -13.33
N GLU A 32 27.60 -5.67 -13.34
CA GLU A 32 26.32 -5.08 -12.98
C GLU A 32 25.45 -4.89 -14.23
N LEU A 33 24.12 -4.84 -14.08
CA LEU A 33 23.24 -4.44 -15.18
C LEU A 33 23.55 -2.98 -15.57
N ASN A 34 23.55 -2.68 -16.87
CA ASN A 34 23.79 -1.34 -17.36
C ASN A 34 22.58 -0.43 -17.02
N ASP A 35 22.85 0.79 -16.53
CA ASP A 35 21.83 1.80 -16.19
C ASP A 35 20.87 2.14 -17.35
N ALA A 36 21.27 1.84 -18.60
CA ALA A 36 20.46 2.04 -19.80
C ALA A 36 19.59 0.81 -20.19
N THR A 37 19.59 -0.25 -19.38
CA THR A 37 18.88 -1.51 -19.66
C THR A 37 18.05 -1.94 -18.46
N TYR A 38 16.94 -2.63 -18.73
CA TYR A 38 16.08 -3.20 -17.71
C TYR A 38 16.24 -4.73 -17.67
N TRP A 39 15.98 -5.33 -16.51
CA TRP A 39 15.98 -6.79 -16.37
C TRP A 39 14.93 -7.44 -17.27
N SER A 40 13.79 -6.79 -17.51
CA SER A 40 12.78 -7.25 -18.47
C SER A 40 13.33 -7.39 -19.91
N ASP A 41 14.24 -6.50 -20.32
CA ASP A 41 14.90 -6.59 -21.62
C ASP A 41 15.85 -7.81 -21.69
N LEU A 42 16.56 -8.09 -20.59
CA LEU A 42 17.42 -9.27 -20.48
C LEU A 42 16.61 -10.56 -20.50
N ALA A 43 15.52 -10.65 -19.74
CA ALA A 43 14.62 -11.80 -19.72
C ALA A 43 14.13 -12.15 -21.13
N SER A 44 13.60 -11.14 -21.84
CA SER A 44 13.11 -11.28 -23.22
C SER A 44 14.21 -11.74 -24.18
N ALA A 45 15.42 -11.18 -24.05
CA ALA A 45 16.55 -11.53 -24.89
C ALA A 45 17.05 -12.97 -24.64
N VAL A 46 17.09 -13.41 -23.38
CA VAL A 46 17.50 -14.76 -22.99
C VAL A 46 16.52 -15.80 -23.56
N GLU A 47 15.21 -15.58 -23.40
CA GLU A 47 14.20 -16.49 -23.93
C GLU A 47 14.27 -16.61 -25.46
N ALA A 48 14.34 -15.47 -26.16
CA ALA A 48 14.48 -15.45 -27.61
C ALA A 48 15.73 -16.21 -28.07
N HIS A 49 16.84 -16.05 -27.35
CA HIS A 49 18.10 -16.73 -27.65
C HIS A 49 18.01 -18.24 -27.43
N LEU A 50 17.43 -18.69 -26.31
CA LEU A 50 17.28 -20.11 -25.99
C LEU A 50 16.35 -20.84 -26.97
N VAL A 51 15.29 -20.18 -27.45
CA VAL A 51 14.35 -20.72 -28.46
C VAL A 51 15.00 -20.92 -29.83
N THR A 52 15.92 -20.03 -30.24
CA THR A 52 16.54 -20.10 -31.57
C THR A 52 17.56 -21.23 -31.73
N GLY A 53 17.93 -21.93 -30.65
CA GLY A 53 18.90 -23.04 -30.70
C GLY A 53 20.32 -22.59 -31.10
N ALA A 54 20.60 -21.29 -31.17
CA ALA A 54 21.92 -20.74 -31.48
C ALA A 54 23.01 -21.16 -30.45
N VAL A 55 22.56 -21.72 -29.33
CA VAL A 55 23.37 -22.22 -28.21
C VAL A 55 23.90 -23.65 -28.45
N ASP A 56 23.48 -24.37 -29.48
CA ASP A 56 24.06 -25.70 -29.80
C ASP A 56 25.55 -25.61 -30.22
N ALA A 57 26.06 -24.40 -30.45
CA ALA A 57 27.48 -24.09 -30.67
C ALA A 57 28.17 -23.43 -29.46
N VAL A 58 27.45 -23.21 -28.36
CA VAL A 58 27.88 -22.53 -27.13
C VAL A 58 28.02 -23.59 -26.03
N ASP A 59 29.10 -23.50 -25.26
CA ASP A 59 29.38 -24.31 -24.07
C ASP A 59 28.10 -24.56 -23.24
N GLU A 60 27.75 -25.83 -22.97
CA GLU A 60 26.56 -26.22 -22.17
C GLU A 60 26.50 -25.46 -20.83
N THR A 61 27.67 -25.17 -20.25
CA THR A 61 27.81 -24.38 -19.01
C THR A 61 27.29 -22.94 -19.15
N ALA A 62 27.49 -22.33 -20.31
CA ALA A 62 27.00 -20.98 -20.59
C ALA A 62 25.49 -20.96 -20.85
N ARG A 63 24.93 -22.04 -21.41
CA ARG A 63 23.47 -22.20 -21.55
C ARG A 63 22.78 -22.16 -20.19
N GLY A 64 23.26 -22.98 -19.25
CA GLY A 64 22.69 -23.04 -17.90
C GLY A 64 22.77 -21.70 -17.15
N ALA A 65 23.93 -21.02 -17.23
CA ALA A 65 24.11 -19.72 -16.58
C ALA A 65 23.28 -18.59 -17.24
N LEU A 66 23.04 -18.64 -18.56
CA LEU A 66 22.14 -17.70 -19.23
C LEU A 66 20.68 -17.93 -18.84
N ALA A 67 20.24 -19.19 -18.81
CA ALA A 67 18.90 -19.54 -18.35
C ALA A 67 18.67 -19.05 -16.90
N LEU A 68 19.65 -19.25 -16.02
CA LEU A 68 19.61 -18.74 -14.64
C LEU A 68 19.53 -17.20 -14.58
N ALA A 69 20.28 -16.50 -15.44
CA ALA A 69 20.21 -15.04 -15.53
C ALA A 69 18.83 -14.57 -16.03
N GLY A 70 18.23 -15.27 -16.99
CA GLY A 70 16.89 -15.00 -17.48
C GLY A 70 15.82 -15.21 -16.41
N ALA A 71 15.92 -16.31 -15.64
CA ALA A 71 15.00 -16.59 -14.54
C ALA A 71 15.02 -15.49 -13.47
N TYR A 72 16.23 -15.08 -13.06
CA TYR A 72 16.40 -13.93 -12.16
C TYR A 72 15.76 -12.66 -12.75
N ALA A 73 16.01 -12.40 -14.04
CA ALA A 73 15.54 -11.21 -14.71
C ALA A 73 14.00 -11.13 -14.81
N CYS A 74 13.32 -12.25 -15.06
CA CYS A 74 11.85 -12.35 -14.99
C CYS A 74 11.35 -11.92 -13.62
N LEU A 75 11.94 -12.46 -12.55
CA LEU A 75 11.51 -12.21 -11.18
C LEU A 75 11.84 -10.80 -10.69
N ASP A 76 12.98 -10.24 -11.10
CA ASP A 76 13.40 -8.87 -10.76
C ASP A 76 12.54 -7.82 -11.49
N SER A 77 12.02 -8.15 -12.67
CA SER A 77 11.14 -7.24 -13.43
C SER A 77 9.73 -7.06 -12.83
N LEU A 78 9.38 -7.83 -11.81
CA LEU A 78 8.10 -7.72 -11.10
C LEU A 78 8.17 -6.57 -10.09
N GLU A 79 7.65 -5.41 -10.47
CA GLU A 79 7.51 -4.24 -9.59
C GLU A 79 6.31 -4.35 -8.64
N ASP A 80 6.33 -3.57 -7.57
CA ASP A 80 5.18 -3.39 -6.69
C ASP A 80 3.94 -2.93 -7.49
N GLY A 81 2.86 -3.70 -7.40
CA GLY A 81 1.61 -3.40 -8.12
C GLY A 81 1.55 -3.96 -9.54
N THR A 82 2.45 -4.88 -9.90
CA THR A 82 2.32 -5.68 -11.12
C THR A 82 0.98 -6.42 -11.14
N ASP A 83 0.37 -6.52 -12.32
CA ASP A 83 -0.89 -7.22 -12.52
C ASP A 83 -0.75 -8.72 -12.17
N PRO A 84 -1.72 -9.34 -11.47
CA PRO A 84 -1.60 -10.73 -11.05
C PRO A 84 -1.44 -11.72 -12.20
N ASP A 85 -2.04 -11.47 -13.37
CA ASP A 85 -1.87 -12.34 -14.52
C ASP A 85 -0.41 -12.27 -15.02
N GLN A 86 0.17 -11.06 -15.06
CA GLN A 86 1.59 -10.87 -15.39
C GLN A 86 2.52 -11.53 -14.36
N MET A 87 2.19 -11.46 -13.07
CA MET A 87 2.96 -12.13 -12.01
C MET A 87 2.94 -13.66 -12.18
N ASP A 88 1.79 -14.25 -12.50
CA ASP A 88 1.66 -15.70 -12.76
C ASP A 88 2.47 -16.08 -14.02
N GLU A 89 2.30 -15.35 -15.12
CA GLU A 89 3.02 -15.59 -16.39
C GLU A 89 4.54 -15.50 -16.23
N ASP A 90 5.06 -14.44 -15.61
CA ASP A 90 6.50 -14.27 -15.43
C ASP A 90 7.08 -15.24 -14.38
N SER A 91 6.27 -15.67 -13.39
CA SER A 91 6.69 -16.74 -12.47
C SER A 91 6.80 -18.09 -13.20
N ASP A 92 5.86 -18.43 -14.08
CA ASP A 92 5.91 -19.67 -14.87
C ASP A 92 7.09 -19.62 -15.87
N ARG A 93 7.35 -18.47 -16.49
CA ARG A 93 8.54 -18.25 -17.35
C ARG A 93 9.84 -18.41 -16.56
N ALA A 94 9.94 -17.81 -15.38
CA ALA A 94 11.11 -17.96 -14.51
C ALA A 94 11.33 -19.43 -14.14
N MET A 95 10.27 -20.17 -13.79
CA MET A 95 10.36 -21.61 -13.49
C MET A 95 10.81 -22.44 -14.68
N GLU A 96 10.34 -22.14 -15.90
CA GLU A 96 10.82 -22.81 -17.12
C GLU A 96 12.32 -22.57 -17.33
N LEU A 97 12.79 -21.35 -17.11
CA LEU A 97 14.20 -20.99 -17.19
C LEU A 97 15.05 -21.63 -16.08
N LEU A 98 14.52 -21.79 -14.86
CA LEU A 98 15.20 -22.53 -13.78
C LEU A 98 15.37 -24.01 -14.14
N ARG A 99 14.33 -24.66 -14.68
CA ARG A 99 14.43 -26.05 -15.18
C ARG A 99 15.47 -26.17 -16.29
N GLU A 100 15.49 -25.21 -17.20
CA GLU A 100 16.48 -25.16 -18.27
C GLU A 100 17.90 -24.98 -17.73
N ALA A 101 18.08 -24.17 -16.68
CA ALA A 101 19.36 -23.97 -16.02
C ALA A 101 19.90 -25.27 -15.38
N GLU A 102 19.03 -25.96 -14.63
CA GLU A 102 19.35 -27.24 -13.97
C GLU A 102 19.66 -28.34 -14.99
N ALA A 103 18.88 -28.43 -16.07
CA ALA A 103 19.12 -29.36 -17.16
C ALA A 103 20.49 -29.16 -17.84
N HIS A 104 21.08 -27.97 -17.72
CA HIS A 104 22.38 -27.59 -18.28
C HIS A 104 23.44 -27.34 -17.20
N GLY A 105 23.34 -28.04 -16.06
CA GLY A 105 24.43 -28.23 -15.11
C GLY A 105 24.54 -27.15 -14.04
N VAL A 106 23.52 -26.30 -13.86
CA VAL A 106 23.35 -25.53 -12.62
C VAL A 106 22.86 -26.46 -11.51
N ASP A 107 23.41 -26.29 -10.31
CA ASP A 107 23.07 -27.13 -9.17
C ASP A 107 21.72 -26.69 -8.56
N GLU A 108 20.91 -27.64 -8.11
CA GLU A 108 19.62 -27.38 -7.45
C GLU A 108 19.80 -26.51 -6.19
N ASP A 109 20.93 -26.64 -5.48
CA ASP A 109 21.23 -25.79 -4.32
C ASP A 109 21.45 -24.32 -4.72
N GLU A 110 21.89 -24.04 -5.96
CA GLU A 110 22.09 -22.67 -6.47
C GLU A 110 20.78 -22.06 -6.99
N THR A 111 19.81 -22.88 -7.43
CA THR A 111 18.49 -22.42 -7.90
C THR A 111 17.43 -22.37 -6.81
N ALA A 112 17.65 -23.04 -5.67
CA ALA A 112 16.65 -23.24 -4.61
C ALA A 112 15.95 -21.95 -4.14
N GLU A 113 16.69 -20.89 -3.83
CA GLU A 113 16.10 -19.62 -3.34
C GLU A 113 15.23 -18.94 -4.42
N LEU A 114 15.61 -19.06 -5.70
CA LEU A 114 14.82 -18.52 -6.81
C LEU A 114 13.57 -19.36 -7.07
N TRP A 115 13.62 -20.68 -6.87
CA TRP A 115 12.43 -21.53 -6.89
C TRP A 115 11.43 -21.14 -5.80
N GLU A 116 11.91 -20.98 -4.57
CA GLU A 116 11.07 -20.56 -3.45
C GLU A 116 10.43 -19.19 -3.70
N TYR A 117 11.19 -18.24 -4.25
CA TYR A 117 10.68 -16.93 -4.62
C TYR A 117 9.65 -17.01 -5.75
N ALA A 118 9.90 -17.77 -6.81
CA ALA A 118 8.97 -17.94 -7.93
C ALA A 118 7.63 -18.56 -7.48
N GLU A 119 7.68 -19.62 -6.64
CA GLU A 119 6.47 -20.21 -6.05
C GLU A 119 5.72 -19.21 -5.15
N HIS A 120 6.46 -18.38 -4.39
CA HIS A 120 5.86 -17.33 -3.58
C HIS A 120 5.12 -16.30 -4.44
N ILE A 121 5.74 -15.82 -5.53
CA ILE A 121 5.11 -14.88 -6.47
C ILE A 121 3.87 -15.51 -7.10
N ARG A 122 3.94 -16.76 -7.54
CA ARG A 122 2.80 -17.47 -8.11
C ARG A 122 1.64 -17.60 -7.13
N SER A 123 1.94 -17.96 -5.87
CA SER A 123 0.93 -18.03 -4.82
C SER A 123 0.29 -16.66 -4.57
N LEU A 124 1.10 -15.59 -4.55
CA LEU A 124 0.63 -14.22 -4.38
C LEU A 124 -0.24 -13.77 -5.56
N ALA A 125 0.15 -14.10 -6.79
CA ALA A 125 -0.63 -13.85 -8.00
C ALA A 125 -2.01 -14.50 -7.93
N ALA A 126 -2.07 -15.78 -7.52
CA ALA A 126 -3.33 -16.48 -7.34
C ALA A 126 -4.22 -15.83 -6.27
N GLU A 127 -3.65 -15.43 -5.13
CA GLU A 127 -4.37 -14.71 -4.07
C GLU A 127 -4.94 -13.37 -4.56
N LEU A 128 -4.13 -12.58 -5.27
CA LEU A 128 -4.54 -11.27 -5.81
C LEU A 128 -5.59 -11.41 -6.91
N SER A 129 -5.45 -12.40 -7.80
CA SER A 129 -6.46 -12.69 -8.83
C SER A 129 -7.81 -13.06 -8.21
N ASP A 130 -7.80 -13.87 -7.15
CA ASP A 130 -8.98 -14.21 -6.36
C ASP A 130 -9.61 -12.98 -5.69
N GLU A 131 -8.82 -12.01 -5.24
CA GLU A 131 -9.30 -10.75 -4.67
C GLU A 131 -9.89 -9.82 -5.75
N LEU A 132 -9.24 -9.71 -6.92
CA LEU A 132 -9.74 -8.96 -8.06
C LEU A 132 -11.08 -9.53 -8.54
N ALA A 133 -11.20 -10.84 -8.70
CA ALA A 133 -12.46 -11.48 -9.09
C ALA A 133 -13.58 -11.22 -8.08
N LYS A 134 -13.29 -11.22 -6.77
CA LYS A 134 -14.26 -10.85 -5.73
C LYS A 134 -14.67 -9.38 -5.85
N SER A 135 -13.71 -8.49 -6.11
CA SER A 135 -13.95 -7.06 -6.31
C SER A 135 -14.82 -6.80 -7.55
N GLU A 136 -14.52 -7.46 -8.67
CA GLU A 136 -15.30 -7.38 -9.90
C GLU A 136 -16.72 -7.89 -9.73
N ALA A 137 -16.89 -9.05 -9.07
CA ALA A 137 -18.21 -9.59 -8.75
C ALA A 137 -19.02 -8.63 -7.88
N TYR A 138 -18.37 -8.02 -6.89
CA TYR A 138 -18.99 -7.00 -6.04
C TYR A 138 -19.40 -5.76 -6.84
N VAL A 139 -18.53 -5.25 -7.73
CA VAL A 139 -18.85 -4.11 -8.59
C VAL A 139 -19.99 -4.44 -9.55
N ALA A 140 -20.04 -5.66 -10.09
CA ALA A 140 -21.14 -6.10 -10.93
C ALA A 140 -22.47 -6.17 -10.17
N GLU A 141 -22.47 -6.59 -8.91
CA GLU A 141 -23.66 -6.65 -8.05
C GLU A 141 -24.13 -5.28 -7.58
N HIS A 142 -23.20 -4.41 -7.15
CA HIS A 142 -23.52 -3.16 -6.45
C HIS A 142 -23.30 -1.89 -7.28
N GLY A 143 -22.74 -2.01 -8.49
CA GLY A 143 -22.45 -0.91 -9.42
C GLY A 143 -21.22 -0.06 -9.07
N ALA A 144 -20.58 -0.28 -7.92
CA ALA A 144 -19.39 0.44 -7.47
C ALA A 144 -18.65 -0.37 -6.40
N THR A 145 -17.37 -0.06 -6.17
CA THR A 145 -16.59 -0.62 -5.06
C THR A 145 -17.15 -0.17 -3.70
N PRO A 146 -16.85 -0.88 -2.58
CA PRO A 146 -17.31 -0.45 -1.25
C PRO A 146 -16.88 0.99 -0.94
N ARG A 147 -15.63 1.33 -1.23
CA ARG A 147 -15.08 2.69 -1.12
C ARG A 147 -15.85 3.69 -1.99
N GLY A 148 -16.12 3.34 -3.26
CA GLY A 148 -16.88 4.19 -4.17
C GLY A 148 -18.31 4.48 -3.71
N ARG A 149 -18.96 3.48 -3.08
CA ARG A 149 -20.30 3.66 -2.48
C ARG A 149 -20.27 4.63 -1.29
N LEU A 150 -19.26 4.53 -0.42
CA LEU A 150 -19.10 5.45 0.70
C LEU A 150 -18.73 6.87 0.24
N ASP A 151 -17.84 6.99 -0.75
CA ASP A 151 -17.44 8.27 -1.32
C ASP A 151 -18.65 8.97 -1.96
N ALA A 152 -19.51 8.24 -2.70
CA ALA A 152 -20.75 8.78 -3.25
C ALA A 152 -21.73 9.24 -2.16
N LYS A 153 -21.88 8.44 -1.09
CA LYS A 153 -22.78 8.77 0.03
C LYS A 153 -22.28 9.99 0.83
N LEU A 154 -20.98 10.09 1.07
CA LEU A 154 -20.36 11.25 1.68
C LEU A 154 -20.52 12.49 0.79
N GLY A 155 -20.31 12.36 -0.53
CA GLY A 155 -20.55 13.42 -1.50
C GLY A 155 -21.98 13.97 -1.42
N GLN A 156 -22.97 13.09 -1.43
CA GLN A 156 -24.38 13.47 -1.26
C GLN A 156 -24.64 14.16 0.08
N ALA A 157 -24.04 13.69 1.18
CA ALA A 157 -24.16 14.32 2.49
C ALA A 157 -23.59 15.75 2.48
N TYR A 158 -22.45 15.98 1.83
CA TYR A 158 -21.86 17.31 1.67
C TYR A 158 -22.71 18.24 0.81
N GLU A 159 -23.30 17.75 -0.28
CA GLU A 159 -24.20 18.52 -1.14
C GLU A 159 -25.44 18.98 -0.37
N LEU A 160 -26.10 18.08 0.36
CA LEU A 160 -27.27 18.41 1.20
C LEU A 160 -26.90 19.43 2.27
N TYR A 161 -25.75 19.24 2.93
CA TYR A 161 -25.29 20.16 3.97
C TYR A 161 -25.04 21.57 3.40
N SER A 162 -24.43 21.64 2.21
CA SER A 162 -24.17 22.91 1.51
C SER A 162 -25.44 23.59 1.01
N ALA A 163 -26.46 22.79 0.65
CA ALA A 163 -27.79 23.27 0.27
C ALA A 163 -28.63 23.74 1.48
N GLY A 164 -28.15 23.53 2.71
CA GLY A 164 -28.84 23.91 3.94
C GLY A 164 -29.81 22.85 4.48
N ASP A 165 -29.92 21.69 3.82
CA ASP A 165 -30.67 20.54 4.35
C ASP A 165 -29.80 19.77 5.37
N ARG A 166 -29.58 20.42 6.52
CA ARG A 166 -28.73 19.88 7.60
C ARG A 166 -29.25 18.53 8.09
N ALA A 167 -30.56 18.37 8.26
CA ALA A 167 -31.12 17.15 8.83
C ALA A 167 -30.87 15.94 7.91
N ALA A 168 -31.11 16.08 6.61
CA ALA A 168 -30.84 15.01 5.65
C ALA A 168 -29.34 14.71 5.53
N ALA A 169 -28.49 15.74 5.54
CA ALA A 169 -27.04 15.57 5.51
C ALA A 169 -26.52 14.77 6.72
N LEU A 170 -26.96 15.12 7.94
CA LEU A 170 -26.53 14.42 9.16
C LEU A 170 -27.00 12.98 9.20
N ALA A 171 -28.18 12.68 8.65
CA ALA A 171 -28.65 11.30 8.50
C ALA A 171 -27.67 10.48 7.63
N LEU A 172 -27.22 11.02 6.49
CA LEU A 172 -26.25 10.33 5.64
C LEU A 172 -24.86 10.21 6.30
N PHE A 173 -24.36 11.25 6.98
CA PHE A 173 -23.11 11.14 7.73
C PHE A 173 -23.21 10.06 8.82
N ARG A 174 -24.36 9.95 9.51
CA ARG A 174 -24.62 8.90 10.50
C ARG A 174 -24.63 7.51 9.88
N GLU A 175 -25.31 7.35 8.74
CA GLU A 175 -25.32 6.07 8.02
C GLU A 175 -23.92 5.62 7.61
N VAL A 176 -22.99 6.53 7.30
CA VAL A 176 -21.58 6.18 7.03
C VAL A 176 -20.82 5.89 8.31
N ALA A 177 -20.98 6.73 9.34
CA ALA A 177 -20.28 6.63 10.61
C ALA A 177 -20.57 5.31 11.34
N GLU A 178 -21.81 4.83 11.29
CA GLU A 178 -22.24 3.60 11.99
C GLU A 178 -21.90 2.32 11.23
N ILE A 179 -21.29 2.39 10.05
CA ILE A 179 -20.75 1.21 9.37
C ILE A 179 -19.64 0.64 10.24
N SER A 180 -19.75 -0.65 10.55
CA SER A 180 -18.74 -1.37 11.31
C SER A 180 -17.47 -1.46 10.45
N PRO A 181 -16.34 -0.88 10.88
CA PRO A 181 -15.08 -0.98 10.14
C PRO A 181 -14.50 -2.40 10.15
N TRP A 182 -15.09 -3.29 10.95
CA TRP A 182 -14.73 -4.69 11.11
C TRP A 182 -15.58 -5.62 10.24
N ASP A 183 -16.61 -5.09 9.56
CA ASP A 183 -17.43 -5.86 8.65
C ASP A 183 -16.69 -6.10 7.34
N ARG A 184 -16.81 -7.32 6.81
CA ARG A 184 -16.05 -7.76 5.63
C ARG A 184 -16.27 -6.89 4.39
N GLU A 185 -17.47 -6.34 4.23
CA GLU A 185 -17.84 -5.51 3.06
C GLU A 185 -17.06 -4.19 2.99
N PHE A 186 -16.89 -3.50 4.13
CA PHE A 186 -16.25 -2.19 4.22
C PHE A 186 -14.89 -2.24 4.93
N SER A 187 -14.34 -3.43 5.07
CA SER A 187 -12.95 -3.67 5.47
C SER A 187 -12.01 -2.81 4.63
N GLY A 188 -11.14 -2.03 5.28
CA GLY A 188 -10.23 -1.10 4.59
C GLY A 188 -10.81 0.27 4.25
N CYS A 189 -12.08 0.54 4.57
CA CYS A 189 -12.71 1.87 4.39
C CYS A 189 -12.83 2.67 5.70
N LEU A 190 -11.99 2.36 6.69
CA LEU A 190 -12.02 3.00 8.02
C LEU A 190 -11.89 4.53 7.91
N ASP A 191 -11.08 5.02 6.97
CA ASP A 191 -10.94 6.43 6.65
C ASP A 191 -12.26 7.10 6.27
N ARG A 192 -13.11 6.46 5.47
CA ARG A 192 -14.43 7.02 5.09
C ARG A 192 -15.39 7.05 6.27
N ILE A 193 -15.37 5.98 7.06
CA ILE A 193 -16.20 5.86 8.26
C ILE A 193 -15.81 6.96 9.26
N ASP A 194 -14.51 7.24 9.40
CA ASP A 194 -13.95 8.28 10.25
C ASP A 194 -14.43 9.69 9.84
N ILE A 195 -14.55 9.96 8.53
CA ILE A 195 -15.12 11.23 8.03
C ILE A 195 -16.55 11.42 8.55
N GLY A 196 -17.38 10.38 8.55
CA GLY A 196 -18.75 10.42 9.07
C GLY A 196 -18.78 10.89 10.53
N TRP A 197 -17.98 10.26 11.39
CA TRP A 197 -17.87 10.65 12.80
C TRP A 197 -17.29 12.05 13.00
N CYS A 198 -16.24 12.42 12.26
CA CYS A 198 -15.64 13.75 12.31
C CYS A 198 -16.67 14.85 11.99
N ARG A 199 -17.51 14.62 10.96
CA ARG A 199 -18.54 15.59 10.54
C ARG A 199 -19.67 15.71 11.55
N LEU A 200 -20.14 14.60 12.12
CA LEU A 200 -21.14 14.62 13.19
C LEU A 200 -20.63 15.36 14.43
N LEU A 201 -19.38 15.11 14.81
CA LEU A 201 -18.76 15.74 15.97
C LEU A 201 -18.61 17.26 15.78
N HIS A 202 -18.08 17.68 14.63
CA HIS A 202 -17.94 19.09 14.30
C HIS A 202 -19.29 19.81 14.26
N ASP A 203 -20.30 19.22 13.61
CA ASP A 203 -21.63 19.84 13.54
C ASP A 203 -22.30 19.93 14.92
N ALA A 204 -22.20 18.89 15.75
CA ALA A 204 -22.68 18.92 17.13
C ALA A 204 -21.98 20.03 17.95
N ALA A 205 -20.66 20.15 17.84
CA ALA A 205 -19.89 21.18 18.54
C ALA A 205 -20.32 22.60 18.13
N ARG A 206 -20.50 22.81 16.81
CA ARG A 206 -20.80 24.13 16.23
C ARG A 206 -22.26 24.58 16.44
N VAL A 207 -23.21 23.65 16.39
CA VAL A 207 -24.65 23.98 16.34
C VAL A 207 -25.36 23.68 17.65
N GLU A 208 -25.03 22.57 18.30
CA GLU A 208 -25.72 22.07 19.50
C GLU A 208 -24.93 22.34 20.79
N GLY A 209 -23.62 22.52 20.66
CA GLY A 209 -22.70 22.93 21.72
C GLY A 209 -21.85 21.79 22.28
N PRO A 210 -20.98 22.11 23.26
CA PRO A 210 -19.97 21.19 23.80
C PRO A 210 -20.50 19.85 24.32
N ASP A 211 -21.67 19.84 24.97
CA ASP A 211 -22.20 18.62 25.57
C ASP A 211 -22.72 17.63 24.53
N ALA A 212 -23.30 18.14 23.44
CA ALA A 212 -23.69 17.33 22.29
C ALA A 212 -22.45 16.75 21.59
N ALA A 213 -21.40 17.56 21.41
CA ALA A 213 -20.12 17.08 20.88
C ALA A 213 -19.52 15.97 21.75
N ARG A 214 -19.52 16.12 23.08
CA ARG A 214 -19.05 15.06 24.00
C ARG A 214 -19.87 13.78 23.91
N ALA A 215 -21.17 13.86 23.58
CA ALA A 215 -22.00 12.68 23.37
C ALA A 215 -21.58 11.95 22.08
N ILE A 216 -21.44 12.67 20.96
CA ILE A 216 -20.97 12.11 19.68
C ILE A 216 -19.56 11.52 19.83
N TRP A 217 -18.65 12.20 20.54
CA TRP A 217 -17.31 11.70 20.83
C TRP A 217 -17.35 10.33 21.54
N ARG A 218 -18.18 10.20 22.59
CA ARG A 218 -18.34 8.94 23.32
C ARG A 218 -18.90 7.82 22.45
N GLU A 219 -19.87 8.14 21.58
CA GLU A 219 -20.42 7.20 20.60
C GLU A 219 -19.35 6.72 19.61
N ALA A 220 -18.59 7.64 19.01
CA ALA A 220 -17.49 7.31 18.10
C ALA A 220 -16.45 6.41 18.75
N ARG A 221 -16.02 6.74 19.98
CA ARG A 221 -15.05 5.94 20.75
C ARG A 221 -15.56 4.53 21.07
N ALA A 222 -16.86 4.39 21.35
CA ALA A 222 -17.46 3.07 21.56
C ALA A 222 -17.51 2.25 20.26
N HIS A 223 -17.83 2.89 19.14
CA HIS A 223 -17.87 2.27 17.81
C HIS A 223 -16.52 1.69 17.39
N TYR A 224 -15.43 2.39 17.73
CA TYR A 224 -14.07 1.98 17.39
C TYR A 224 -13.52 0.84 18.26
N ARG A 225 -14.28 0.33 19.25
CA ARG A 225 -13.92 -0.87 20.06
C ARG A 225 -12.48 -0.86 20.58
N ALA A 226 -12.05 0.27 21.16
CA ALA A 226 -10.69 0.55 21.64
C ALA A 226 -9.64 0.89 20.57
N ALA A 227 -9.97 0.93 19.29
CA ALA A 227 -9.16 1.62 18.30
C ALA A 227 -9.19 3.15 18.52
N LYS A 228 -8.13 3.84 18.08
CA LYS A 228 -8.00 5.30 18.18
C LYS A 228 -8.99 5.96 17.20
N PHE A 229 -9.71 6.97 17.68
CA PHE A 229 -10.56 7.87 16.89
C PHE A 229 -10.19 9.31 17.25
N PRO A 230 -9.98 10.21 16.27
CA PRO A 230 -9.96 9.93 14.82
C PRO A 230 -8.71 9.16 14.38
N ILE A 231 -8.71 8.65 13.14
CA ILE A 231 -7.46 8.14 12.54
C ILE A 231 -6.46 9.28 12.31
N THR A 232 -5.16 8.96 12.29
CA THR A 232 -4.07 9.95 12.30
C THR A 232 -4.17 11.00 11.19
N MET A 233 -4.60 10.61 9.99
CA MET A 233 -4.75 11.53 8.85
C MET A 233 -5.89 12.54 9.00
N HIS A 234 -6.85 12.31 9.89
CA HIS A 234 -7.97 13.23 10.14
C HIS A 234 -7.83 14.02 11.45
N ALA A 235 -6.81 13.73 12.26
CA ALA A 235 -6.62 14.37 13.55
C ALA A 235 -6.46 15.90 13.45
N TRP A 236 -5.53 16.41 12.64
CA TRP A 236 -5.31 17.85 12.50
C TRP A 236 -6.50 18.59 11.88
N PRO A 237 -7.10 18.10 10.76
CA PRO A 237 -8.33 18.69 10.24
C PRO A 237 -9.47 18.73 11.26
N LEU A 238 -9.62 17.66 12.06
CA LEU A 238 -10.65 17.63 13.10
C LEU A 238 -10.35 18.62 14.23
N VAL A 239 -9.11 18.69 14.72
CA VAL A 239 -8.70 19.66 15.73
C VAL A 239 -9.01 21.07 15.26
N GLU A 240 -8.62 21.43 14.03
CA GLU A 240 -8.91 22.74 13.47
C GLU A 240 -10.41 23.07 13.46
N MET A 241 -11.25 22.10 13.07
CA MET A 241 -12.72 22.27 13.08
C MET A 241 -13.31 22.42 14.50
N LEU A 242 -12.64 21.90 15.54
CA LEU A 242 -13.11 21.95 16.92
C LEU A 242 -12.61 23.16 17.71
N LEU A 243 -11.59 23.87 17.22
CA LEU A 243 -11.08 25.09 17.84
C LEU A 243 -12.20 26.12 18.04
N GLY A 244 -12.23 26.73 19.22
CA GLY A 244 -13.22 27.71 19.63
C GLY A 244 -14.62 27.16 19.87
N GLN A 245 -14.83 25.83 19.77
CA GLN A 245 -16.14 25.21 19.99
C GLN A 245 -16.37 24.76 21.45
N GLY A 246 -15.43 25.04 22.37
CA GLY A 246 -15.59 24.78 23.81
C GLY A 246 -15.43 23.32 24.21
N VAL A 247 -14.63 22.57 23.44
CA VAL A 247 -14.30 21.15 23.68
C VAL A 247 -12.77 20.91 23.79
N PRO A 248 -12.04 21.68 24.62
CA PRO A 248 -10.60 21.54 24.78
C PRO A 248 -10.20 20.14 25.28
N ASP A 249 -11.08 19.48 26.05
CA ASP A 249 -10.90 18.11 26.54
C ASP A 249 -10.83 17.08 25.41
N ILE A 250 -11.61 17.27 24.33
CA ILE A 250 -11.56 16.40 23.16
C ILE A 250 -10.29 16.70 22.34
N ILE A 251 -9.97 17.97 22.15
CA ILE A 251 -8.79 18.42 21.40
C ILE A 251 -7.50 17.87 22.04
N GLU A 252 -7.39 17.95 23.37
CA GLU A 252 -6.27 17.43 24.14
C GLU A 252 -6.05 15.93 23.90
N VAL A 253 -7.13 15.14 23.94
CA VAL A 253 -7.06 13.69 23.69
C VAL A 253 -6.60 13.39 22.26
N ILE A 254 -7.14 14.08 21.26
CA ILE A 254 -6.75 13.87 19.85
C ILE A 254 -5.26 14.15 19.66
N ILE A 255 -4.77 15.27 20.19
CA ILE A 255 -3.36 15.67 20.09
C ILE A 255 -2.46 14.65 20.78
N HIS A 256 -2.82 14.23 22.00
CA HIS A 256 -2.03 13.27 22.76
C HIS A 256 -1.92 11.92 22.05
N GLU A 257 -3.05 11.37 21.59
CA GLU A 257 -3.07 10.08 20.89
C GLU A 257 -2.33 10.12 19.55
N TRP A 258 -2.38 11.27 18.87
CA TRP A 258 -1.66 11.52 17.64
C TRP A 258 -0.14 11.56 17.89
N LEU A 259 0.32 12.30 18.92
CA LEU A 259 1.74 12.38 19.30
C LEU A 259 2.31 11.01 19.71
N GLU A 260 1.55 10.23 20.48
CA GLU A 260 1.96 8.86 20.82
C GLU A 260 2.07 7.98 19.56
N ALA A 261 1.13 8.10 18.61
CA ALA A 261 1.22 7.37 17.34
C ALA A 261 2.44 7.80 16.50
N ALA A 262 2.79 9.10 16.49
CA ALA A 262 3.97 9.59 15.78
C ALA A 262 5.26 9.01 16.38
N LYS A 263 5.34 8.99 17.70
CA LYS A 263 6.44 8.41 18.48
C LYS A 263 6.60 6.91 18.22
N GLU A 264 5.51 6.14 18.23
CA GLU A 264 5.50 4.71 17.91
C GLU A 264 6.02 4.45 16.49
N ASN A 265 5.74 5.35 15.55
CA ASN A 265 6.19 5.27 14.16
C ASN A 265 7.57 5.89 13.90
N GLY A 266 8.33 6.24 14.96
CA GLY A 266 9.67 6.82 14.85
C GLY A 266 9.72 8.23 14.27
N ARG A 267 8.58 8.95 14.23
CA ARG A 267 8.47 10.34 13.76
C ARG A 267 8.47 11.27 14.96
N TRP A 268 9.62 11.87 15.26
CA TRP A 268 9.83 12.75 16.43
C TRP A 268 9.70 14.25 16.11
N GLU A 269 9.83 14.62 14.83
CA GLU A 269 9.75 16.00 14.34
C GLU A 269 8.32 16.30 13.86
N VAL A 270 7.35 16.22 14.77
CA VAL A 270 5.96 16.51 14.43
C VAL A 270 5.36 17.52 15.39
N PRO A 271 4.57 18.51 14.91
CA PRO A 271 3.97 18.77 13.58
C PRO A 271 4.94 18.81 12.36
N VAL A 272 4.54 18.25 11.20
CA VAL A 272 5.45 18.03 10.04
C VAL A 272 5.35 19.18 9.04
N THR A 273 4.22 19.88 9.05
CA THR A 273 3.96 21.03 8.16
C THR A 273 3.74 22.30 8.96
N GLU A 274 3.97 23.47 8.34
CA GLU A 274 3.70 24.77 8.95
C GLU A 274 2.23 24.93 9.36
N ASP A 275 1.31 24.31 8.61
CA ASP A 275 -0.12 24.38 8.89
C ASP A 275 -0.51 23.53 10.11
N GLU A 276 0.01 22.30 10.20
CA GLU A 276 -0.17 21.46 11.38
C GLU A 276 0.46 22.12 12.63
N GLN A 277 1.63 22.76 12.49
CA GLN A 277 2.28 23.49 13.57
C GLN A 277 1.41 24.64 14.06
N ARG A 278 0.82 25.42 13.14
CA ARG A 278 -0.13 26.49 13.47
C ARG A 278 -1.35 25.94 14.22
N VAL A 279 -1.95 24.85 13.75
CA VAL A 279 -3.12 24.24 14.40
C VAL A 279 -2.76 23.73 15.80
N PHE A 280 -1.60 23.09 15.95
CA PHE A 280 -1.10 22.62 17.24
C PHE A 280 -0.92 23.75 18.26
N GLU A 281 -0.30 24.87 17.86
CA GLU A 281 -0.10 26.03 18.74
C GLU A 281 -1.43 26.65 19.19
N LEU A 282 -2.41 26.76 18.27
CA LEU A 282 -3.75 27.26 18.59
C LEU A 282 -4.47 26.32 19.58
N ALA A 283 -4.34 25.02 19.40
CA ALA A 283 -4.93 24.03 20.28
C ALA A 283 -4.33 24.05 21.68
N LEU A 284 -3.00 24.15 21.81
CA LEU A 284 -2.33 24.29 23.10
C LEU A 284 -2.81 25.54 23.84
N ALA A 285 -2.93 26.67 23.15
CA ALA A 285 -3.43 27.90 23.76
C ALA A 285 -4.87 27.76 24.29
N GLU A 286 -5.75 27.04 23.59
CA GLU A 286 -7.13 26.79 24.03
C GLU A 286 -7.20 25.87 25.25
N ILE A 287 -6.38 24.80 25.26
CA ILE A 287 -6.27 23.88 26.40
C ILE A 287 -5.75 24.62 27.64
N GLU A 288 -4.68 25.41 27.49
CA GLU A 288 -4.10 26.19 28.60
C GLU A 288 -5.06 27.25 29.15
N ALA A 289 -5.83 27.91 28.29
CA ALA A 289 -6.80 28.93 28.70
C ALA A 289 -7.95 28.37 29.55
N THR A 290 -8.23 27.07 29.42
CA THR A 290 -9.35 26.39 30.09
C THR A 290 -8.91 25.55 31.29
N ALA A 291 -7.61 25.34 31.48
CA ALA A 291 -7.07 24.73 32.70
C ALA A 291 -7.36 25.61 33.93
N PRO A 292 -7.78 25.03 35.07
CA PRO A 292 -7.96 25.79 36.30
C PRO A 292 -6.64 26.43 36.70
N LYS A 293 -6.61 27.77 36.77
CA LYS A 293 -5.48 28.49 37.34
C LYS A 293 -5.34 28.06 38.80
N GLY A 294 -4.29 27.30 39.08
CA GLY A 294 -3.90 26.93 40.44
C GLY A 294 -3.63 28.15 41.31
#